data_AF-A0A6P5BV43-F1
#
_entry.id   AF-A0A6P5BV43-F1
#
_cell.length_a   1.000
_cell.length_b   1.000
_cell.length_c   1.000
_cell.angle_alpha   90.00
_cell.angle_beta   90.00
_cell.angle_gamma   90.00
#
_symmetry.space_group_name_H-M   'P 1'
#
loop_
_entity.id
_entity.type
_entity.pdbx_description
1 polymer ?
#
loop_
_entity_poly.entity_id
_entity_poly.type
_entity_poly.pdbx_seq_one_letter_code
_entity_poly.pdbx_strand_id
1 'polypeptide(L)'
;MLENRFPNIKVIESGVKQLKSKEHCVLTEDGNQHIYKKLCLCAGAKPKLICEGNPYVLGIRDTDSAQEFQKQLTKAKRIMIIGNGGIALELVYEIEGCEVIWVIKDKAIGNTFFDAGAAEFLTSKLIDEKPEAKIAQKRTRYTTEGRKKETQARASAGNVGSALGPDWHEGLDLKGTKEFSHKIHIETMCEVKKIYLQEEFRISEKKSLTFPRDHHDQSVTTDKEIWPVYVELTNEKIYGCDFIVSATGVTPNTEPFLCGNNFDVGEDGGLKVDDHMHTSLPDIYAAGDICTAAWHPSPVWQQMRLWTQARQMGWYAAKCMAAASVGESIDMDFSFELFAHVTKFFNYKVVLLGKYNAQGLGSNHELLLRCTKGQEYIKAVLQNGRMMGAVLIGETDLEETFENLILNQMNLSAYGEDLLDPNIDIEDYFD
;
A
#
# COMPACT_ATOMS: atom_id res chain seq x y z
N MET A 1 -4.45 -20.59 -19.34
CA MET A 1 -3.27 -20.53 -18.45
C MET A 1 -2.14 -19.78 -19.13
N LEU A 2 -1.17 -19.21 -18.38
CA LEU A 2 0.02 -18.56 -18.97
C LEU A 2 0.73 -19.48 -19.96
N GLU A 3 0.81 -20.78 -19.64
CA GLU A 3 1.35 -21.85 -20.50
C GLU A 3 0.62 -21.95 -21.85
N ASN A 4 -0.69 -21.70 -21.90
CA ASN A 4 -1.46 -21.73 -23.16
C ASN A 4 -1.08 -20.57 -24.08
N ARG A 5 -0.63 -19.45 -23.50
CA ARG A 5 -0.22 -18.26 -24.25
C ARG A 5 1.27 -18.28 -24.58
N PHE A 6 2.07 -18.91 -23.73
CA PHE A 6 3.53 -18.97 -23.83
C PHE A 6 3.99 -20.42 -23.62
N PRO A 7 4.21 -21.19 -24.72
CA PRO A 7 4.51 -22.62 -24.64
C PRO A 7 5.87 -22.93 -23.98
N ASN A 8 6.73 -21.93 -23.83
CA ASN A 8 8.01 -22.02 -23.15
C ASN A 8 7.92 -21.73 -21.63
N ILE A 9 6.73 -21.45 -21.11
CA ILE A 9 6.49 -21.24 -19.68
C ILE A 9 5.83 -22.49 -19.11
N LYS A 10 6.38 -22.98 -17.99
CA LYS A 10 5.75 -23.99 -17.15
C LYS A 10 5.35 -23.35 -15.82
N VAL A 11 4.09 -23.53 -15.42
CA VAL A 11 3.55 -23.06 -14.14
C VAL A 11 3.47 -24.24 -13.17
N ILE A 12 3.97 -24.04 -11.96
CA ILE A 12 3.95 -25.03 -10.89
C ILE A 12 3.21 -24.41 -9.71
N GLU A 13 2.10 -25.03 -9.31
CA GLU A 13 1.28 -24.59 -8.18
C GLU A 13 1.69 -25.37 -6.92
N SER A 14 2.67 -24.85 -6.18
CA SER A 14 3.09 -25.39 -4.87
C SER A 14 3.80 -24.32 -4.05
N GLY A 15 3.75 -24.44 -2.71
CA GLY A 15 4.59 -23.64 -1.82
C GLY A 15 6.07 -24.03 -1.97
N VAL A 16 6.97 -23.05 -1.80
CA VAL A 16 8.40 -23.29 -1.65
C VAL A 16 8.67 -23.65 -0.20
N LYS A 17 9.21 -24.85 0.03
CA LYS A 17 9.58 -25.32 1.36
C LYS A 17 10.99 -24.90 1.75
N GLN A 18 11.93 -24.98 0.80
CA GLN A 18 13.32 -24.61 1.04
C GLN A 18 14.06 -24.30 -0.27
N LEU A 19 14.92 -23.29 -0.23
CA LEU A 19 15.96 -23.07 -1.24
C LEU A 19 17.28 -23.72 -0.79
N LYS A 20 17.93 -24.45 -1.68
CA LYS A 20 19.30 -24.95 -1.50
C LYS A 20 20.21 -24.27 -2.51
N SER A 21 20.70 -23.08 -2.19
CA SER A 21 21.47 -22.25 -3.13
C SER A 21 22.69 -22.96 -3.70
N LYS A 22 23.49 -23.62 -2.86
CA LYS A 22 24.71 -24.36 -3.29
C LYS A 22 24.45 -25.52 -4.23
N GLU A 23 23.25 -26.10 -4.18
CA GLU A 23 22.82 -27.22 -5.04
C GLU A 23 22.06 -26.73 -6.28
N HIS A 24 21.84 -25.41 -6.41
CA HIS A 24 20.93 -24.81 -7.38
C HIS A 24 19.57 -25.51 -7.44
N CYS A 25 18.98 -25.79 -6.27
CA CYS A 25 17.75 -26.57 -6.14
C CYS A 25 16.71 -25.86 -5.28
N VAL A 26 15.46 -25.89 -5.70
CA VAL A 26 14.28 -25.50 -4.92
C VAL A 26 13.49 -26.75 -4.55
N LEU A 27 13.22 -26.92 -3.26
CA LEU A 27 12.33 -27.96 -2.74
C LEU A 27 10.94 -27.36 -2.48
N THR A 28 9.92 -27.98 -3.03
CA THR A 28 8.52 -27.58 -2.87
C THR A 28 7.82 -28.41 -1.79
N GLU A 29 6.69 -27.90 -1.29
CA GLU A 29 5.90 -28.55 -0.22
C GLU A 29 5.35 -29.94 -0.62
N ASP A 30 5.07 -30.14 -1.90
CA ASP A 30 4.67 -31.42 -2.49
C ASP A 30 5.83 -32.45 -2.58
N GLY A 31 7.04 -32.07 -2.15
CA GLY A 31 8.23 -32.92 -2.12
C GLY A 31 9.04 -32.94 -3.42
N ASN A 32 8.62 -32.20 -4.45
CA ASN A 32 9.34 -32.10 -5.71
C ASN A 32 10.61 -31.22 -5.60
N GLN A 33 11.57 -31.49 -6.48
CA GLN A 33 12.82 -30.75 -6.57
C GLN A 33 12.96 -30.13 -7.95
N HIS A 34 13.34 -28.85 -7.98
CA HIS A 34 13.52 -28.08 -9.20
C HIS A 34 14.92 -27.50 -9.27
N ILE A 35 15.70 -27.95 -10.26
CA ILE A 35 17.04 -27.44 -10.53
C ILE A 35 16.96 -26.20 -11.40
N TYR A 36 17.76 -25.19 -11.06
CA TYR A 36 17.85 -23.94 -11.82
C TYR A 36 19.27 -23.65 -12.29
N LYS A 37 19.38 -22.82 -13.32
CA LYS A 37 20.65 -22.16 -13.70
C LYS A 37 20.70 -20.73 -13.19
N LYS A 38 19.55 -20.06 -13.19
CA LYS A 38 19.30 -18.74 -12.62
C LYS A 38 17.96 -18.80 -11.92
N LEU A 39 17.82 -18.11 -10.79
CA LEU A 39 16.58 -18.04 -10.01
C LEU A 39 16.23 -16.58 -9.76
N CYS A 40 14.95 -16.22 -9.87
CA CYS A 40 14.46 -14.91 -9.44
C CYS A 40 13.41 -15.13 -8.34
N LEU A 41 13.63 -14.53 -7.17
CA LEU A 41 12.74 -14.61 -6.04
C LEU A 41 11.76 -13.43 -6.07
N CYS A 42 10.46 -13.73 -6.21
CA CYS A 42 9.38 -12.75 -6.33
C CYS A 42 8.24 -13.03 -5.32
N ALA A 43 8.56 -13.50 -4.12
CA ALA A 43 7.57 -13.95 -3.12
C ALA A 43 6.77 -12.81 -2.45
N GLY A 44 7.03 -11.55 -2.82
CA GLY A 44 6.36 -10.38 -2.30
C GLY A 44 6.50 -10.21 -0.78
N ALA A 45 5.43 -9.78 -0.14
CA ALA A 45 5.36 -9.50 1.29
C ALA A 45 3.98 -9.84 1.84
N LYS A 46 3.90 -10.17 3.13
CA LYS A 46 2.67 -10.47 3.88
C LYS A 46 2.23 -9.31 4.75
N PRO A 47 0.93 -9.15 5.08
CA PRO A 47 0.48 -8.19 6.07
C PRO A 47 1.22 -8.34 7.40
N LYS A 48 1.58 -7.22 8.02
CA LYS A 48 2.03 -7.18 9.41
C LYS A 48 0.79 -7.10 10.30
N LEU A 49 0.29 -8.23 10.78
CA LEU A 49 -0.91 -8.24 11.61
C LEU A 49 -0.64 -7.65 13.00
N ILE A 50 -1.61 -6.91 13.53
CA ILE A 50 -1.59 -6.42 14.93
C ILE A 50 -1.69 -7.56 15.96
N CYS A 51 -2.24 -8.71 15.55
CA CYS A 51 -2.40 -9.89 16.38
C CYS A 51 -2.46 -11.14 15.48
N GLU A 52 -1.34 -11.85 15.39
CA GLU A 52 -1.22 -13.09 14.60
C GLU A 52 -2.13 -14.19 15.15
N GLY A 53 -2.78 -14.95 14.26
CA GLY A 53 -3.63 -16.09 14.61
C GLY A 53 -5.00 -15.74 15.23
N ASN A 54 -5.34 -14.46 15.41
CA ASN A 54 -6.65 -14.06 15.88
C ASN A 54 -7.70 -14.16 14.75
N PRO A 55 -8.81 -14.91 14.94
CA PRO A 55 -9.79 -15.15 13.87
C PRO A 55 -10.59 -13.90 13.46
N TYR A 56 -10.56 -12.82 14.25
CA TYR A 56 -11.24 -11.56 13.97
C TYR A 56 -10.28 -10.48 13.46
N VAL A 57 -9.00 -10.79 13.23
CA VAL A 57 -8.01 -9.85 12.68
C VAL A 57 -7.65 -10.29 11.27
N LEU A 58 -8.00 -9.46 10.29
CA LEU A 58 -7.76 -9.71 8.88
C LEU A 58 -6.73 -8.71 8.34
N GLY A 59 -5.70 -9.21 7.65
CA GLY A 59 -4.86 -8.39 6.79
C GLY A 59 -5.36 -8.46 5.34
N ILE A 60 -5.20 -7.38 4.58
CA ILE A 60 -5.56 -7.32 3.16
C ILE A 60 -4.29 -7.08 2.35
N ARG A 61 -4.02 -7.96 1.38
CA ARG A 61 -2.78 -7.93 0.58
C ARG A 61 -2.89 -8.54 -0.80
N ASP A 62 -3.69 -9.57 -0.94
CA ASP A 62 -3.88 -10.33 -2.16
C ASP A 62 -5.37 -10.54 -2.49
N THR A 63 -5.65 -11.08 -3.66
CA THR A 63 -7.02 -11.32 -4.15
C THR A 63 -7.88 -12.12 -3.17
N ASP A 64 -7.29 -13.05 -2.45
CA ASP A 64 -8.02 -14.01 -1.62
C ASP A 64 -8.37 -13.34 -0.28
N SER A 65 -7.43 -12.59 0.29
CA SER A 65 -7.68 -11.73 1.46
C SER A 65 -8.72 -10.64 1.18
N ALA A 66 -8.76 -10.08 -0.03
CA ALA A 66 -9.77 -9.10 -0.43
C ALA A 66 -11.17 -9.72 -0.57
N GLN A 67 -11.26 -10.95 -1.10
CA GLN A 67 -12.52 -11.70 -1.17
C GLN A 67 -13.03 -12.10 0.22
N GLU A 68 -12.13 -12.54 1.11
CA GLU A 68 -12.50 -12.85 2.49
C GLU A 68 -12.97 -11.59 3.23
N PHE A 69 -12.30 -10.44 3.03
CA PHE A 69 -12.76 -9.15 3.54
C PHE A 69 -14.18 -8.83 3.06
N GLN A 70 -14.43 -8.88 1.74
CA GLN A 70 -15.75 -8.62 1.17
C GLN A 70 -16.82 -9.51 1.81
N LYS A 71 -16.54 -10.82 1.91
CA LYS A 71 -17.44 -11.81 2.49
C LYS A 71 -17.77 -11.52 3.96
N GLN A 72 -16.79 -11.11 4.76
CA GLN A 72 -17.04 -10.72 6.16
C GLN A 72 -17.82 -9.40 6.24
N LEU A 73 -17.48 -8.43 5.39
CA LEU A 73 -18.11 -7.11 5.36
C LEU A 73 -19.62 -7.21 5.08
N THR A 74 -20.08 -8.09 4.19
CA THR A 74 -21.52 -8.27 3.88
C THR A 74 -22.42 -8.56 5.10
N LYS A 75 -21.83 -9.04 6.19
CA LYS A 75 -22.52 -9.38 7.46
C LYS A 75 -22.24 -8.38 8.58
N ALA A 76 -21.30 -7.47 8.36
CA ALA A 76 -20.86 -6.54 9.38
C ALA A 76 -21.80 -5.34 9.51
N LYS A 77 -22.00 -4.92 10.76
CA LYS A 77 -22.61 -3.65 11.15
C LYS A 77 -21.54 -2.63 11.50
N ARG A 78 -20.44 -3.07 12.10
CA ARG A 78 -19.32 -2.22 12.51
C ARG A 78 -18.01 -2.95 12.38
N ILE A 79 -17.02 -2.30 11.78
CA ILE A 79 -15.65 -2.80 11.73
C ILE A 79 -14.69 -1.80 12.35
N MET A 80 -13.50 -2.28 12.69
CA MET A 80 -12.39 -1.42 13.08
C MET A 80 -11.26 -1.55 12.06
N ILE A 81 -10.75 -0.42 11.56
CA ILE A 81 -9.57 -0.38 10.68
C ILE A 81 -8.41 0.19 11.50
N ILE A 82 -7.30 -0.55 11.57
CA ILE A 82 -6.09 -0.12 12.28
C ILE A 82 -4.99 0.17 11.27
N GLY A 83 -4.45 1.39 11.29
CA GLY A 83 -3.34 1.80 10.44
C GLY A 83 -3.70 2.94 9.50
N ASN A 84 -2.68 3.64 9.00
CA ASN A 84 -2.82 4.95 8.36
C ASN A 84 -2.25 4.99 6.92
N GLY A 85 -2.09 3.81 6.30
CA GLY A 85 -1.51 3.63 4.97
C GLY A 85 -2.55 3.55 3.84
N GLY A 86 -2.10 3.23 2.63
CA GLY A 86 -2.93 3.31 1.42
C GLY A 86 -4.18 2.43 1.46
N ILE A 87 -4.03 1.18 1.93
CA ILE A 87 -5.16 0.25 2.11
C ILE A 87 -6.21 0.84 3.07
N ALA A 88 -5.79 1.47 4.16
CA ALA A 88 -6.73 2.08 5.11
C ALA A 88 -7.45 3.26 4.46
N LEU A 89 -6.72 4.16 3.79
CA LEU A 89 -7.26 5.33 3.10
C LEU A 89 -8.29 4.97 2.02
N GLU A 90 -8.03 3.93 1.24
CA GLU A 90 -8.95 3.43 0.23
C GLU A 90 -10.19 2.81 0.89
N LEU A 91 -10.00 1.93 1.88
CA LEU A 91 -11.10 1.23 2.53
C LEU A 91 -12.08 2.15 3.25
N VAL A 92 -11.59 3.10 4.04
CA VAL A 92 -12.48 3.98 4.81
C VAL A 92 -13.41 4.77 3.90
N TYR A 93 -12.98 5.09 2.69
CA TYR A 93 -13.78 5.81 1.71
C TYR A 93 -14.68 4.90 0.85
N GLU A 94 -14.26 3.67 0.58
CA GLU A 94 -15.00 2.78 -0.31
C GLU A 94 -16.06 1.92 0.41
N ILE A 95 -15.94 1.74 1.73
CA ILE A 95 -16.91 0.96 2.50
C ILE A 95 -18.23 1.73 2.65
N GLU A 96 -19.32 1.05 2.33
CA GLU A 96 -20.68 1.55 2.48
C GLU A 96 -21.49 0.65 3.42
N GLY A 97 -22.55 1.19 4.05
CA GLY A 97 -23.47 0.38 4.87
C GLY A 97 -22.83 -0.30 6.09
N CYS A 98 -21.69 0.21 6.58
CA CYS A 98 -20.99 -0.31 7.75
C CYS A 98 -20.39 0.83 8.58
N GLU A 99 -20.53 0.77 9.90
CA GLU A 99 -19.87 1.72 10.81
C GLU A 99 -18.36 1.43 10.84
N VAL A 100 -17.54 2.43 10.53
CA VAL A 100 -16.07 2.26 10.50
C VAL A 100 -15.44 3.07 11.62
N ILE A 101 -14.78 2.37 12.54
CA ILE A 101 -13.88 3.01 13.52
C ILE A 101 -12.47 2.90 12.99
N TRP A 102 -11.90 4.03 12.59
CA TRP A 102 -10.56 4.11 12.04
C TRP A 102 -9.57 4.60 13.10
N VAL A 103 -8.67 3.72 13.52
CA VAL A 103 -7.68 4.00 14.56
C VAL A 103 -6.33 4.26 13.93
N ILE A 104 -5.77 5.43 14.24
CA ILE A 104 -4.46 5.86 13.79
C ILE A 104 -3.61 6.31 14.98
N LYS A 105 -2.33 5.93 14.96
CA LYS A 105 -1.34 6.37 15.94
C LYS A 105 -0.89 7.82 15.73
N ASP A 106 -1.16 8.36 14.55
CA ASP A 106 -0.74 9.68 14.11
C ASP A 106 -1.76 10.75 14.50
N LYS A 107 -1.35 12.02 14.40
CA LYS A 107 -2.23 13.18 14.60
C LYS A 107 -3.17 13.42 13.42
N ALA A 108 -2.76 13.05 12.21
CA ALA A 108 -3.47 13.30 10.96
C ALA A 108 -3.53 12.02 10.10
N ILE A 109 -4.44 12.01 9.14
CA ILE A 109 -4.63 10.88 8.24
C ILE A 109 -3.56 10.85 7.14
N GLY A 110 -3.23 9.64 6.68
CA GLY A 110 -2.37 9.43 5.54
C GLY A 110 -0.94 9.95 5.68
N ASN A 111 -0.39 10.00 6.90
CA ASN A 111 0.96 10.53 7.18
C ASN A 111 2.09 9.88 6.34
N THR A 112 1.88 8.68 5.81
CA THR A 112 2.82 8.04 4.86
C THR A 112 2.93 8.80 3.53
N PHE A 113 1.87 9.51 3.15
CA PHE A 113 1.72 10.20 1.86
C PHE A 113 1.60 11.71 2.01
N PHE A 114 1.02 12.19 3.11
CA PHE A 114 0.57 13.58 3.27
C PHE A 114 1.16 14.26 4.49
N ASP A 115 1.27 15.58 4.40
CA ASP A 115 1.41 16.43 5.58
C ASP A 115 0.02 16.77 6.19
N ALA A 116 0.03 17.55 7.26
CA ALA A 116 -1.19 17.94 7.95
C ALA A 116 -2.16 18.76 7.08
N GLY A 117 -1.66 19.60 6.16
CA GLY A 117 -2.49 20.45 5.31
C GLY A 117 -3.23 19.64 4.24
N ALA A 118 -2.51 18.74 3.57
CA ALA A 118 -3.10 17.78 2.63
C ALA A 118 -4.10 16.84 3.34
N ALA A 119 -3.76 16.39 4.55
CA ALA A 119 -4.66 15.55 5.35
C ALA A 119 -5.96 16.28 5.73
N GLU A 120 -5.88 17.56 6.12
CA GLU A 120 -7.06 18.38 6.41
C GLU A 120 -7.91 18.60 5.17
N PHE A 121 -7.29 18.90 4.02
CA PHE A 121 -7.97 19.03 2.74
C PHE A 121 -8.80 17.77 2.42
N LEU A 122 -8.21 16.58 2.56
CA LEU A 122 -8.87 15.31 2.28
C LEU A 122 -9.91 14.91 3.33
N THR A 123 -9.68 15.23 4.61
CA THR A 123 -10.61 14.87 5.70
C THR A 123 -11.98 15.49 5.50
N SER A 124 -12.06 16.68 4.89
CA SER A 124 -13.35 17.30 4.56
C SER A 124 -14.27 16.40 3.73
N LYS A 125 -13.71 15.54 2.86
CA LYS A 125 -14.47 14.60 2.02
C LYS A 125 -14.94 13.33 2.71
N LEU A 126 -14.38 13.01 3.89
CA LEU A 126 -14.87 11.88 4.69
C LEU A 126 -16.23 12.16 5.32
N ILE A 127 -16.60 13.43 5.42
CA ILE A 127 -17.83 13.92 6.05
C ILE A 127 -18.91 14.18 5.00
N ASP A 128 -18.52 14.57 3.78
CA ASP A 128 -19.44 14.79 2.66
C ASP A 128 -20.10 13.48 2.18
N GLU A 129 -21.35 13.54 1.69
CA GLU A 129 -21.98 12.41 1.00
C GLU A 129 -21.20 12.06 -0.28
N LYS A 130 -20.96 10.76 -0.50
CA LYS A 130 -20.30 10.28 -1.72
C LYS A 130 -21.18 10.54 -2.95
N PRO A 131 -20.66 11.22 -4.00
CA PRO A 131 -21.42 11.42 -5.22
C PRO A 131 -21.76 10.07 -5.89
N GLU A 132 -22.99 9.93 -6.41
CA GLU A 132 -23.50 8.68 -7.00
C GLU A 132 -22.72 8.21 -8.25
N ALA A 133 -21.99 9.10 -8.92
CA ALA A 133 -21.34 8.81 -10.19
C ALA A 133 -19.93 8.23 -10.00
N LYS A 134 -19.71 6.99 -10.43
CA LYS A 134 -18.38 6.40 -10.60
C LYS A 134 -17.67 7.08 -11.77
N ILE A 135 -16.53 7.73 -11.50
CA ILE A 135 -15.66 8.30 -12.53
C ILE A 135 -15.06 7.14 -13.35
N ALA A 136 -15.16 7.24 -14.69
CA ALA A 136 -14.65 6.20 -15.59
C ALA A 136 -13.12 6.08 -15.49
N GLN A 137 -12.64 4.87 -15.23
CA GLN A 137 -11.22 4.59 -15.11
C GLN A 137 -10.58 4.36 -16.48
N LYS A 138 -9.48 5.06 -16.78
CA LYS A 138 -8.73 4.94 -18.05
C LYS A 138 -7.56 3.95 -17.98
N ARG A 139 -7.31 3.32 -16.82
CA ARG A 139 -6.14 2.46 -16.58
C ARG A 139 -6.42 1.03 -17.05
N THR A 140 -5.44 0.41 -17.71
CA THR A 140 -5.55 -1.01 -18.09
C THR A 140 -5.41 -1.89 -16.84
N ARG A 141 -6.44 -2.68 -16.54
CA ARG A 141 -6.47 -3.62 -15.42
C ARG A 141 -6.04 -5.02 -15.84
N TYR A 142 -5.21 -5.66 -15.04
CA TYR A 142 -4.88 -7.08 -15.20
C TYR A 142 -5.72 -7.89 -14.20
N THR A 143 -6.81 -8.51 -14.66
CA THR A 143 -7.67 -9.34 -13.80
C THR A 143 -7.63 -10.80 -14.20
N THR A 144 -7.98 -11.66 -13.24
CA THR A 144 -8.23 -13.09 -13.48
C THR A 144 -9.69 -13.36 -13.84
N GLU A 145 -10.55 -12.34 -13.89
CA GLU A 145 -12.02 -12.44 -13.97
C GLU A 145 -12.57 -12.94 -15.32
N GLY A 146 -11.72 -13.10 -16.35
CA GLY A 146 -12.05 -13.85 -17.56
C GLY A 146 -12.17 -15.38 -17.35
N ARG A 147 -11.94 -15.86 -16.12
CA ARG A 147 -12.08 -17.28 -15.72
C ARG A 147 -13.56 -17.61 -15.52
N LYS A 148 -14.16 -18.32 -16.48
CA LYS A 148 -15.39 -19.09 -16.24
C LYS A 148 -15.21 -19.98 -15.00
N LYS A 149 -16.32 -20.26 -14.30
CA LYS A 149 -16.51 -21.11 -13.10
C LYS A 149 -16.04 -22.57 -13.25
N GLU A 150 -14.78 -22.79 -13.59
CA GLU A 150 -14.09 -24.08 -13.58
C GLU A 150 -12.75 -23.77 -12.89
N THR A 151 -12.59 -23.89 -11.58
CA THR A 151 -12.74 -25.08 -10.75
C THR A 151 -12.86 -24.62 -9.30
N GLN A 152 -14.00 -24.88 -8.64
CA GLN A 152 -14.05 -24.89 -7.17
C GLN A 152 -13.36 -26.18 -6.69
N ALA A 153 -12.04 -26.21 -6.76
CA ALA A 153 -11.27 -27.13 -5.94
C ALA A 153 -11.26 -26.57 -4.52
N ARG A 154 -11.52 -27.43 -3.53
CA ARG A 154 -11.61 -27.09 -2.11
C ARG A 154 -10.46 -26.17 -1.71
N ALA A 155 -10.78 -24.95 -1.30
CA ALA A 155 -9.83 -24.04 -0.66
C ALA A 155 -9.37 -24.68 0.65
N SER A 156 -8.18 -25.25 0.67
CA SER A 156 -7.43 -25.48 1.89
C SER A 156 -6.97 -24.13 2.42
N ALA A 157 -7.07 -23.93 3.74
CA ALA A 157 -6.49 -22.78 4.41
C ALA A 157 -4.98 -22.74 4.10
N GLY A 158 -4.56 -21.84 3.21
CA GLY A 158 -3.17 -21.77 2.72
C GLY A 158 -3.01 -21.23 1.29
N ASN A 159 -4.08 -21.08 0.50
CA ASN A 159 -3.96 -20.46 -0.81
C ASN A 159 -3.80 -18.93 -0.67
N VAL A 160 -2.67 -18.42 -1.14
CA VAL A 160 -2.35 -16.98 -1.20
C VAL A 160 -2.65 -16.51 -2.61
N GLY A 161 -3.45 -15.44 -2.72
CA GLY A 161 -3.82 -14.84 -4.00
C GLY A 161 -2.66 -14.09 -4.67
N SER A 162 -2.94 -13.49 -5.83
CA SER A 162 -2.00 -12.52 -6.41
C SER A 162 -2.04 -11.22 -5.63
N ALA A 163 -0.89 -10.57 -5.42
CA ALA A 163 -0.81 -9.29 -4.75
C ALA A 163 -1.74 -8.25 -5.40
N LEU A 164 -2.39 -7.43 -4.57
CA LEU A 164 -3.33 -6.42 -5.04
C LEU A 164 -2.58 -5.33 -5.83
N GLY A 165 -3.09 -5.06 -7.02
CA GLY A 165 -2.65 -3.92 -7.83
C GLY A 165 -3.42 -2.65 -7.48
N PRO A 166 -3.22 -1.58 -8.25
CA PRO A 166 -4.04 -0.39 -8.14
C PRO A 166 -5.52 -0.72 -8.36
N ASP A 167 -6.39 0.03 -7.69
CA ASP A 167 -7.85 -0.05 -7.88
C ASP A 167 -8.40 -1.45 -7.59
N TRP A 168 -7.77 -2.15 -6.65
CA TRP A 168 -8.07 -3.54 -6.32
C TRP A 168 -9.48 -3.76 -5.77
N HIS A 169 -10.05 -2.71 -5.16
CA HIS A 169 -11.42 -2.72 -4.65
C HIS A 169 -12.46 -2.71 -5.78
N GLU A 170 -12.08 -2.36 -7.02
CA GLU A 170 -13.00 -2.36 -8.14
C GLU A 170 -13.52 -3.77 -8.44
N GLY A 171 -14.84 -3.91 -8.53
CA GLY A 171 -15.51 -5.20 -8.72
C GLY A 171 -15.84 -5.92 -7.41
N LEU A 172 -15.33 -5.44 -6.27
CA LEU A 172 -15.81 -5.88 -4.96
C LEU A 172 -17.05 -5.06 -4.57
N ASP A 173 -18.03 -5.75 -3.99
CA ASP A 173 -19.18 -5.14 -3.34
C ASP A 173 -18.81 -4.86 -1.88
N LEU A 174 -18.32 -3.64 -1.61
CA LEU A 174 -17.86 -3.21 -0.29
C LEU A 174 -18.99 -2.67 0.58
N LYS A 175 -20.10 -3.42 0.65
CA LYS A 175 -21.31 -3.00 1.37
C LYS A 175 -21.57 -3.88 2.59
N GLY A 176 -21.77 -3.23 3.73
CA GLY A 176 -22.22 -3.84 4.98
C GLY A 176 -23.74 -4.04 5.05
N THR A 177 -24.23 -4.25 6.26
CA THR A 177 -25.65 -4.60 6.51
C THR A 177 -26.61 -3.42 6.60
N LYS A 178 -26.13 -2.18 6.52
CA LYS A 178 -26.91 -0.96 6.75
C LYS A 178 -27.16 -0.16 5.46
N GLU A 179 -28.14 0.75 5.53
CA GLU A 179 -28.54 1.62 4.43
C GLU A 179 -28.09 3.07 4.68
N PHE A 180 -26.78 3.28 4.72
CA PHE A 180 -26.16 4.60 4.66
C PHE A 180 -24.92 4.54 3.78
N SER A 181 -24.51 5.69 3.23
CA SER A 181 -23.29 5.81 2.44
C SER A 181 -22.06 5.64 3.34
N HIS A 182 -21.76 6.61 4.22
CA HIS A 182 -20.55 6.59 5.04
C HIS A 182 -20.87 6.93 6.50
N LYS A 183 -20.25 6.20 7.41
CA LYS A 183 -20.29 6.52 8.85
C LYS A 183 -18.96 6.15 9.49
N ILE A 184 -18.06 7.13 9.52
CA ILE A 184 -16.66 6.95 9.87
C ILE A 184 -16.34 7.75 11.13
N HIS A 185 -15.70 7.11 12.09
CA HIS A 185 -15.16 7.75 13.28
C HIS A 185 -13.66 7.53 13.34
N ILE A 186 -12.90 8.61 13.51
CA ILE A 186 -11.44 8.54 13.57
C ILE A 186 -10.98 8.70 15.02
N GLU A 187 -10.25 7.71 15.51
CA GLU A 187 -9.51 7.78 16.77
C GLU A 187 -8.04 8.04 16.46
N THR A 188 -7.56 9.24 16.77
CA THR A 188 -6.18 9.66 16.52
C THR A 188 -5.30 9.50 17.75
N MET A 189 -3.98 9.52 17.54
CA MET A 189 -2.98 9.45 18.61
C MET A 189 -3.16 8.26 19.58
N CYS A 190 -3.62 7.12 19.06
CA CYS A 190 -3.77 5.92 19.86
C CYS A 190 -3.48 4.65 19.06
N GLU A 191 -3.16 3.59 19.80
CA GLU A 191 -2.86 2.27 19.27
C GLU A 191 -3.74 1.22 19.94
N VAL A 192 -3.76 0.02 19.38
CA VAL A 192 -4.42 -1.12 20.02
C VAL A 192 -3.61 -1.51 21.26
N LYS A 193 -4.23 -1.40 22.44
CA LYS A 193 -3.66 -1.84 23.71
C LYS A 193 -3.96 -3.32 23.96
N LYS A 194 -5.20 -3.75 23.71
CA LYS A 194 -5.62 -5.15 23.87
C LYS A 194 -6.85 -5.49 23.04
N ILE A 195 -6.89 -6.71 22.52
CA ILE A 195 -8.06 -7.30 21.88
C ILE A 195 -8.66 -8.33 22.83
N TYR A 196 -9.98 -8.27 23.01
CA TYR A 196 -10.75 -9.19 23.83
C TYR A 196 -11.73 -9.95 22.95
N LEU A 197 -11.79 -11.27 23.13
CA LEU A 197 -12.93 -12.05 22.63
C LEU A 197 -14.17 -11.74 23.48
N GLN A 198 -15.36 -11.94 22.90
CA GLN A 198 -16.64 -11.66 23.57
C GLN A 198 -16.73 -12.16 25.02
N GLU A 199 -16.37 -13.43 25.27
CA GLU A 199 -16.43 -14.01 26.62
C GLU A 199 -15.39 -13.41 27.58
N GLU A 200 -14.18 -13.11 27.08
CA GLU A 200 -13.14 -12.46 27.88
C GLU A 200 -13.57 -11.05 28.29
N PHE A 201 -14.19 -10.32 27.36
CA PHE A 201 -14.72 -8.98 27.62
C PHE A 201 -15.84 -9.02 28.67
N ARG A 202 -16.75 -10.00 28.57
CA ARG A 202 -17.84 -10.20 29.52
C ARG A 202 -17.32 -10.45 30.95
N ILE A 203 -16.25 -11.22 31.09
CA ILE A 203 -15.61 -11.51 32.39
C ILE A 203 -14.88 -10.29 32.95
N SER A 204 -14.36 -9.42 32.07
CA SER A 204 -13.57 -8.25 32.49
C SER A 204 -14.38 -7.15 33.18
N GLU A 205 -15.72 -7.21 33.15
CA GLU A 205 -16.66 -6.18 33.64
C GLU A 205 -16.41 -4.76 33.09
N LYS A 206 -15.60 -4.65 32.03
CA LYS A 206 -15.35 -3.40 31.31
C LYS A 206 -16.58 -2.99 30.50
N LYS A 207 -16.66 -1.70 30.18
CA LYS A 207 -17.72 -1.11 29.36
C LYS A 207 -17.13 -0.65 28.03
N SER A 208 -17.83 -0.95 26.95
CA SER A 208 -17.52 -0.44 25.62
C SER A 208 -18.35 0.79 25.30
N LEU A 209 -17.86 1.58 24.35
CA LEU A 209 -18.47 2.81 23.89
C LEU A 209 -19.33 2.54 22.65
N THR A 210 -20.48 3.20 22.58
CA THR A 210 -21.27 3.24 21.35
C THR A 210 -20.49 3.91 20.23
N PHE A 211 -20.83 3.62 18.98
CA PHE A 211 -20.35 4.41 17.85
C PHE A 211 -20.70 5.90 18.06
N PRO A 212 -19.72 6.83 17.95
CA PRO A 212 -19.96 8.26 18.14
C PRO A 212 -21.01 8.81 17.18
N ARG A 213 -21.98 9.55 17.70
CA ARG A 213 -23.12 10.06 16.91
C ARG A 213 -22.83 11.40 16.21
N ASP A 214 -21.85 12.15 16.70
CA ASP A 214 -21.36 13.40 16.11
C ASP A 214 -19.89 13.63 16.49
N HIS A 215 -19.10 14.26 15.61
CA HIS A 215 -17.71 14.63 15.90
C HIS A 215 -17.57 15.60 17.10
N HIS A 216 -18.66 16.28 17.47
CA HIS A 216 -18.72 17.21 18.59
C HIS A 216 -19.40 16.64 19.85
N ASP A 217 -20.06 15.49 19.75
CA ASP A 217 -20.74 14.87 20.90
C ASP A 217 -19.77 13.94 21.64
N GLN A 218 -19.19 14.46 22.72
CA GLN A 218 -18.36 13.68 23.63
C GLN A 218 -19.19 12.88 24.65
N SER A 219 -20.52 12.79 24.50
CA SER A 219 -21.34 12.01 25.42
C SER A 219 -20.96 10.52 25.34
N VAL A 220 -20.26 10.08 26.38
CA VAL A 220 -19.78 8.71 26.51
C VAL A 220 -20.97 7.82 26.88
N THR A 221 -21.67 7.28 25.88
CA THR A 221 -22.71 6.29 26.13
C THR A 221 -22.17 4.87 26.05
N THR A 222 -22.52 4.05 27.04
CA THR A 222 -22.13 2.64 27.07
C THR A 222 -22.87 1.88 25.98
N ASP A 223 -22.13 1.13 25.16
CA ASP A 223 -22.72 0.25 24.15
C ASP A 223 -23.47 -0.90 24.83
N LYS A 224 -24.69 -1.16 24.36
CA LYS A 224 -25.52 -2.27 24.82
C LYS A 224 -25.50 -3.42 23.81
N GLU A 225 -24.95 -3.22 22.62
CA GLU A 225 -24.80 -4.26 21.63
C GLU A 225 -23.69 -5.24 22.02
N ILE A 226 -23.92 -6.51 21.71
CA ILE A 226 -22.99 -7.60 21.97
C ILE A 226 -22.20 -7.83 20.69
N TRP A 227 -20.87 -7.73 20.78
CA TRP A 227 -19.96 -7.85 19.67
C TRP A 227 -19.10 -9.10 19.80
N PRO A 228 -18.65 -9.73 18.69
CA PRO A 228 -17.76 -10.89 18.74
C PRO A 228 -16.36 -10.53 19.26
N VAL A 229 -15.90 -9.30 19.01
CA VAL A 229 -14.59 -8.80 19.43
C VAL A 229 -14.68 -7.37 19.97
N TYR A 230 -13.87 -7.09 20.99
CA TYR A 230 -13.73 -5.76 21.58
C TYR A 230 -12.26 -5.33 21.56
N VAL A 231 -12.02 -4.05 21.27
CA VAL A 231 -10.67 -3.49 21.18
C VAL A 231 -10.52 -2.36 22.18
N GLU A 232 -9.58 -2.53 23.10
CA GLU A 232 -9.12 -1.48 24.00
C GLU A 232 -7.95 -0.73 23.36
N LEU A 233 -8.06 0.60 23.34
CA LEU A 233 -7.07 1.50 22.80
C LEU A 233 -6.18 2.07 23.91
N THR A 234 -5.00 2.59 23.56
CA THR A 234 -4.07 3.21 24.52
C THR A 234 -4.60 4.48 25.18
N ASN A 235 -5.68 5.06 24.65
CA ASN A 235 -6.42 6.17 25.26
C ASN A 235 -7.55 5.70 26.20
N GLU A 236 -7.54 4.42 26.58
CA GLU A 236 -8.51 3.74 27.47
C GLU A 236 -9.94 3.61 26.91
N LYS A 237 -10.20 4.08 25.68
CA LYS A 237 -11.48 3.83 25.00
C LYS A 237 -11.55 2.38 24.55
N ILE A 238 -12.78 1.83 24.58
CA ILE A 238 -13.04 0.46 24.17
C ILE A 238 -14.21 0.43 23.22
N TYR A 239 -14.05 -0.23 22.08
CA TYR A 239 -15.10 -0.38 21.08
C TYR A 239 -15.34 -1.85 20.75
N GLY A 240 -16.60 -2.26 20.66
CA GLY A 240 -16.97 -3.55 20.08
C GLY A 240 -17.16 -3.43 18.58
N CYS A 241 -16.81 -4.47 17.82
CA CYS A 241 -16.98 -4.56 16.36
C CYS A 241 -17.10 -6.02 15.89
N ASP A 242 -17.49 -6.22 14.64
CA ASP A 242 -17.62 -7.56 14.03
C ASP A 242 -16.26 -8.19 13.70
N PHE A 243 -15.33 -7.39 13.18
CA PHE A 243 -13.94 -7.80 12.93
C PHE A 243 -13.03 -6.56 12.76
N ILE A 244 -11.73 -6.81 12.71
CA ILE A 244 -10.67 -5.80 12.65
C ILE A 244 -9.87 -5.99 11.35
N VAL A 245 -9.65 -4.91 10.60
CA VAL A 245 -8.73 -4.85 9.47
C VAL A 245 -7.39 -4.30 9.94
N SER A 246 -6.33 -5.11 9.82
CA SER A 246 -4.95 -4.72 10.13
C SER A 246 -4.25 -4.17 8.88
N ALA A 247 -4.21 -2.84 8.76
CA ALA A 247 -3.58 -2.11 7.66
C ALA A 247 -2.29 -1.39 8.13
N THR A 248 -1.45 -2.11 8.87
CA THR A 248 -0.27 -1.60 9.60
C THR A 248 1.07 -1.80 8.87
N GLY A 249 1.02 -2.09 7.57
CA GLY A 249 2.20 -2.35 6.74
C GLY A 249 2.39 -3.83 6.40
N VAL A 250 3.53 -4.15 5.79
CA VAL A 250 3.85 -5.50 5.30
C VAL A 250 5.27 -5.90 5.69
N THR A 251 5.52 -7.21 5.73
CA THR A 251 6.82 -7.81 5.98
C THR A 251 7.23 -8.64 4.75
N PRO A 252 8.44 -8.46 4.19
CA PRO A 252 8.95 -9.28 3.09
C PRO A 252 8.86 -10.79 3.36
N ASN A 253 8.46 -11.57 2.35
CA ASN A 253 8.30 -13.03 2.46
C ASN A 253 9.64 -13.75 2.20
N THR A 254 10.61 -13.57 3.08
CA THR A 254 11.97 -14.11 2.91
C THR A 254 12.20 -15.45 3.61
N GLU A 255 11.40 -15.77 4.63
CA GLU A 255 11.63 -16.90 5.55
C GLU A 255 11.88 -18.26 4.87
N PRO A 256 11.12 -18.70 3.84
CA PRO A 256 11.37 -19.99 3.17
C PRO A 256 12.75 -20.10 2.50
N PHE A 257 13.41 -18.97 2.23
CA PHE A 257 14.67 -18.89 1.53
C PHE A 257 15.87 -18.75 2.46
N LEU A 258 15.69 -18.33 3.71
CA LEU A 258 16.80 -18.05 4.63
C LEU A 258 17.41 -19.32 5.23
N CYS A 259 16.61 -20.38 5.44
CA CYS A 259 17.11 -21.59 6.09
C CYS A 259 18.17 -22.31 5.24
N GLY A 260 19.42 -22.28 5.71
CA GLY A 260 20.57 -22.89 5.03
C GLY A 260 21.24 -22.01 3.97
N ASN A 261 20.81 -20.75 3.83
CA ASN A 261 21.37 -19.78 2.89
C ASN A 261 21.77 -18.49 3.62
N ASN A 262 22.91 -17.92 3.27
CA ASN A 262 23.44 -16.71 3.91
C ASN A 262 23.19 -15.50 3.03
N PHE A 263 21.92 -15.08 2.92
CA PHE A 263 21.56 -13.84 2.22
C PHE A 263 21.95 -12.62 3.04
N ASP A 264 22.35 -11.54 2.36
CA ASP A 264 22.38 -10.22 2.95
C ASP A 264 20.93 -9.70 3.04
N VAL A 265 20.51 -9.29 4.24
CA VAL A 265 19.13 -8.88 4.52
C VAL A 265 19.11 -7.43 4.99
N GLY A 266 18.14 -6.65 4.49
CA GLY A 266 17.88 -5.28 4.89
C GLY A 266 17.27 -5.18 6.30
N GLU A 267 17.22 -3.97 6.85
CA GLU A 267 16.60 -3.72 8.17
C GLU A 267 15.12 -4.10 8.22
N ASP A 268 14.44 -4.05 7.08
CA ASP A 268 13.04 -4.43 6.91
C ASP A 268 12.83 -5.94 6.70
N GLY A 269 13.90 -6.74 6.71
CA GLY A 269 13.83 -8.19 6.49
C GLY A 269 13.81 -8.61 5.01
N GLY A 270 13.93 -7.66 4.08
CA GLY A 270 13.98 -7.94 2.64
C GLY A 270 15.38 -8.38 2.18
N LEU A 271 15.45 -9.20 1.12
CA LEU A 271 16.73 -9.61 0.53
C LEU A 271 17.41 -8.40 -0.11
N LYS A 272 18.63 -8.06 0.28
CA LYS A 272 19.35 -6.94 -0.37
C LYS A 272 19.63 -7.28 -1.82
N VAL A 273 19.38 -6.30 -2.70
CA VAL A 273 19.70 -6.40 -4.11
C VAL A 273 20.48 -5.20 -4.62
N ASP A 274 21.41 -5.43 -5.53
CA ASP A 274 22.19 -4.39 -6.20
C ASP A 274 21.43 -3.76 -7.39
N ASP A 275 22.13 -2.94 -8.17
CA ASP A 275 21.64 -2.25 -9.36
C ASP A 275 21.39 -3.16 -10.58
N HIS A 276 21.63 -4.46 -10.44
CA HIS A 276 21.32 -5.50 -11.43
C HIS A 276 20.30 -6.52 -10.89
N MET A 277 19.66 -6.21 -9.75
CA MET A 277 18.73 -7.06 -9.01
C MET A 277 19.36 -8.36 -8.48
N HIS A 278 20.69 -8.47 -8.44
CA HIS A 278 21.38 -9.64 -7.86
C HIS A 278 21.22 -9.63 -6.35
N THR A 279 21.00 -10.80 -5.77
CA THR A 279 21.16 -10.97 -4.32
C THR A 279 22.63 -11.19 -3.96
N SER A 280 22.95 -11.33 -2.68
CA SER A 280 24.31 -11.69 -2.26
C SER A 280 24.73 -13.11 -2.64
N LEU A 281 23.79 -13.95 -3.11
CA LEU A 281 24.07 -15.31 -3.53
C LEU A 281 24.17 -15.42 -5.05
N PRO A 282 25.13 -16.22 -5.57
CA PRO A 282 25.34 -16.36 -7.00
C PRO A 282 24.09 -16.92 -7.68
N ASP A 283 23.86 -16.47 -8.91
CA ASP A 283 22.78 -16.93 -9.78
C ASP A 283 21.34 -16.69 -9.26
N ILE A 284 21.19 -15.98 -8.14
CA ILE A 284 19.91 -15.66 -7.51
C ILE A 284 19.67 -14.15 -7.55
N TYR A 285 18.55 -13.77 -8.16
CA TYR A 285 18.01 -12.43 -8.24
C TYR A 285 16.79 -12.31 -7.32
N ALA A 286 16.37 -11.09 -6.99
CA ALA A 286 15.10 -10.87 -6.31
C ALA A 286 14.42 -9.58 -6.79
N ALA A 287 13.09 -9.58 -6.87
CA ALA A 287 12.33 -8.45 -7.38
C ALA A 287 11.01 -8.21 -6.63
N GLY A 288 10.65 -6.93 -6.50
CA GLY A 288 9.42 -6.50 -5.85
C GLY A 288 9.50 -6.53 -4.32
N ASP A 289 8.36 -6.80 -3.68
CA ASP A 289 8.21 -6.53 -2.24
C ASP A 289 9.01 -7.46 -1.31
N ILE A 290 9.67 -8.46 -1.86
CA ILE A 290 10.58 -9.36 -1.13
C ILE A 290 11.97 -8.76 -0.91
N CYS A 291 12.42 -7.83 -1.75
CA CYS A 291 13.82 -7.39 -1.78
C CYS A 291 13.99 -5.91 -1.42
N THR A 292 15.16 -5.54 -0.94
CA THR A 292 15.49 -4.18 -0.49
C THR A 292 16.62 -3.65 -1.35
N ALA A 293 16.39 -2.49 -1.96
CA ALA A 293 17.37 -1.80 -2.79
C ALA A 293 18.62 -1.44 -1.98
N ALA A 294 19.78 -1.95 -2.38
CA ALA A 294 21.06 -1.73 -1.72
C ALA A 294 22.10 -1.01 -2.59
N TRP A 295 21.70 -0.55 -3.78
CA TRP A 295 22.50 0.37 -4.59
C TRP A 295 22.44 1.80 -4.03
N HIS A 296 23.22 2.71 -4.60
CA HIS A 296 23.12 4.14 -4.29
C HIS A 296 21.94 4.75 -5.06
N PRO A 297 20.80 5.05 -4.41
CA PRO A 297 19.61 5.53 -5.12
C PRO A 297 19.80 6.98 -5.57
N SER A 298 19.06 7.36 -6.63
CA SER A 298 18.89 8.78 -6.97
C SER A 298 18.40 9.58 -5.75
N PRO A 299 18.84 10.84 -5.57
CA PRO A 299 18.41 11.71 -4.47
C PRO A 299 16.90 11.95 -4.39
N VAL A 300 16.18 11.74 -5.49
CA VAL A 300 14.72 11.92 -5.61
C VAL A 300 13.98 10.60 -5.79
N TRP A 301 14.68 9.47 -5.68
CA TRP A 301 14.06 8.15 -5.63
C TRP A 301 14.02 7.62 -4.19
N GLN A 302 13.06 6.74 -3.93
CA GLN A 302 13.02 5.94 -2.72
C GLN A 302 12.23 4.66 -2.95
N GLN A 303 12.61 3.60 -2.25
CA GLN A 303 11.86 2.36 -2.33
C GLN A 303 10.58 2.45 -1.50
N MET A 304 9.47 1.99 -2.08
CA MET A 304 8.22 1.72 -1.38
C MET A 304 7.60 0.44 -1.92
N ARG A 305 6.82 -0.25 -1.09
CA ARG A 305 6.16 -1.52 -1.43
C ARG A 305 4.93 -1.28 -2.32
N LEU A 306 5.18 -0.80 -3.54
CA LEU A 306 4.20 -0.36 -4.52
C LEU A 306 4.15 -1.31 -5.70
N TRP A 307 2.94 -1.48 -6.25
CA TRP A 307 2.74 -2.28 -7.46
C TRP A 307 3.60 -1.80 -8.65
N THR A 308 3.75 -0.49 -8.83
CA THR A 308 4.56 0.11 -9.91
C THR A 308 6.03 -0.28 -9.79
N GLN A 309 6.60 -0.16 -8.59
CA GLN A 309 7.98 -0.56 -8.33
C GLN A 309 8.15 -2.08 -8.48
N ALA A 310 7.22 -2.89 -7.97
CA ALA A 310 7.29 -4.34 -8.14
C ALA A 310 7.28 -4.75 -9.63
N ARG A 311 6.46 -4.08 -10.45
CA ARG A 311 6.43 -4.28 -11.91
C ARG A 311 7.76 -3.87 -12.56
N GLN A 312 8.29 -2.69 -12.23
CA GLN A 312 9.56 -2.19 -12.77
C GLN A 312 10.73 -3.12 -12.39
N MET A 313 10.83 -3.51 -11.12
CA MET A 313 11.85 -4.45 -10.63
C MET A 313 11.74 -5.81 -11.33
N GLY A 314 10.53 -6.35 -11.51
CA GLY A 314 10.32 -7.62 -12.20
C GLY A 314 10.75 -7.58 -13.67
N TRP A 315 10.41 -6.50 -14.39
CA TRP A 315 10.85 -6.29 -15.77
C TRP A 315 12.37 -6.15 -15.87
N TYR A 316 12.96 -5.35 -14.99
CA TYR A 316 14.38 -5.08 -15.01
C TYR A 316 15.21 -6.31 -14.61
N ALA A 317 14.79 -7.07 -13.59
CA ALA A 317 15.41 -8.36 -13.24
C ALA A 317 15.43 -9.33 -14.43
N ALA A 318 14.36 -9.40 -15.21
CA ALA A 318 14.32 -10.22 -16.41
C ALA A 318 15.34 -9.74 -17.47
N LYS A 319 15.48 -8.42 -17.69
CA LYS A 319 16.51 -7.85 -18.57
C LYS A 319 17.92 -8.22 -18.08
N CYS A 320 18.20 -8.05 -16.78
CA CYS A 320 19.51 -8.38 -16.18
C CYS A 320 19.85 -9.87 -16.33
N MET A 321 18.87 -10.76 -16.10
CA MET A 321 19.05 -12.20 -16.27
C MET A 321 19.32 -12.57 -17.73
N ALA A 322 18.63 -11.94 -18.68
CA ALA A 322 18.83 -12.17 -20.11
C ALA A 322 20.23 -11.69 -20.57
N ALA A 323 20.63 -10.48 -20.21
CA ALA A 323 21.94 -9.92 -20.52
C ALA A 323 23.08 -10.78 -19.94
N ALA A 324 22.96 -11.17 -18.66
CA ALA A 324 23.93 -12.05 -18.01
C ALA A 324 24.06 -13.42 -18.70
N SER A 325 23.00 -13.91 -19.36
CA SER A 325 23.04 -15.20 -20.08
C SER A 325 23.85 -15.16 -21.37
N VAL A 326 24.06 -13.98 -21.95
CA VAL A 326 24.85 -13.74 -23.17
C VAL A 326 26.16 -13.00 -22.90
N GLY A 327 26.46 -12.69 -21.63
CA GLY A 327 27.69 -11.98 -21.23
C GLY A 327 27.64 -10.47 -21.47
N GLU A 328 26.45 -9.90 -21.56
CA GLU A 328 26.22 -8.46 -21.69
C GLU A 328 25.93 -7.82 -20.33
N SER A 329 26.30 -6.55 -20.18
CA SER A 329 25.92 -5.70 -19.06
C SER A 329 24.86 -4.69 -19.51
N ILE A 330 23.94 -4.34 -18.61
CA ILE A 330 22.93 -3.31 -18.86
C ILE A 330 22.97 -2.30 -17.73
N ASP A 331 22.80 -1.03 -18.07
CA ASP A 331 22.68 0.03 -17.08
C ASP A 331 21.27 0.05 -16.46
N MET A 332 21.17 0.65 -15.28
CA MET A 332 19.91 0.81 -14.57
C MET A 332 18.90 1.60 -15.39
N ASP A 333 17.65 1.14 -15.37
CA ASP A 333 16.54 1.78 -16.06
C ASP A 333 16.17 3.12 -15.41
N PHE A 334 15.84 4.14 -16.22
CA PHE A 334 15.41 5.47 -15.76
C PHE A 334 14.22 5.41 -14.78
N SER A 335 13.44 4.32 -14.83
CA SER A 335 12.35 4.00 -13.90
C SER A 335 12.75 4.04 -12.41
N PHE A 336 14.05 4.00 -12.10
CA PHE A 336 14.60 4.06 -10.73
C PHE A 336 15.26 5.40 -10.38
N GLU A 337 15.12 6.43 -11.24
CA GLU A 337 15.66 7.77 -10.99
C GLU A 337 14.71 8.67 -10.21
N LEU A 338 13.39 8.55 -10.43
CA LEU A 338 12.37 9.36 -9.76
C LEU A 338 11.37 8.47 -9.00
N PHE A 339 11.08 8.83 -7.76
CA PHE A 339 9.92 8.28 -7.09
C PHE A 339 8.65 8.88 -7.70
N ALA A 340 7.78 8.05 -8.28
CA ALA A 340 6.47 8.45 -8.75
C ALA A 340 5.40 7.48 -8.27
N HIS A 341 4.33 8.01 -7.68
CA HIS A 341 3.17 7.23 -7.28
C HIS A 341 1.88 7.97 -7.61
N VAL A 342 1.00 7.30 -8.37
CA VAL A 342 -0.32 7.82 -8.76
C VAL A 342 -1.39 6.89 -8.21
N THR A 343 -2.20 7.43 -7.31
CA THR A 343 -3.31 6.72 -6.67
C THR A 343 -4.55 7.61 -6.59
N LYS A 344 -5.62 7.09 -5.99
CA LYS A 344 -6.86 7.80 -5.75
C LYS A 344 -7.26 7.64 -4.29
N PHE A 345 -7.41 8.74 -3.58
CA PHE A 345 -7.95 8.75 -2.22
C PHE A 345 -9.09 9.76 -2.15
N PHE A 346 -10.20 9.37 -1.50
CA PHE A 346 -11.36 10.24 -1.30
C PHE A 346 -11.89 10.86 -2.59
N ASN A 347 -11.85 10.08 -3.67
CA ASN A 347 -12.19 10.46 -5.03
C ASN A 347 -11.29 11.51 -5.72
N TYR A 348 -10.20 11.95 -5.09
CA TYR A 348 -9.18 12.76 -5.74
C TYR A 348 -8.09 11.89 -6.36
N LYS A 349 -7.66 12.26 -7.56
CA LYS A 349 -6.36 11.87 -8.11
C LYS A 349 -5.28 12.40 -7.17
N VAL A 350 -4.34 11.55 -6.78
CA VAL A 350 -3.21 11.89 -5.92
C VAL A 350 -1.94 11.45 -6.63
N VAL A 351 -1.03 12.41 -6.85
CA VAL A 351 0.28 12.20 -7.45
C VAL A 351 1.35 12.62 -6.46
N LEU A 352 2.29 11.72 -6.22
CA LEU A 352 3.43 11.93 -5.33
C LEU A 352 4.71 11.77 -6.15
N LEU A 353 5.51 12.83 -6.18
CA LEU A 353 6.75 12.89 -6.95
C LEU A 353 7.94 13.15 -6.02
N GLY A 354 9.05 12.48 -6.28
CA GLY A 354 10.32 12.74 -5.60
C GLY A 354 10.25 12.59 -4.07
N LYS A 355 10.89 13.52 -3.38
CA LYS A 355 10.81 13.73 -1.92
C LYS A 355 9.58 14.57 -1.56
N TYR A 356 8.39 14.06 -1.90
CA TYR A 356 7.10 14.72 -1.75
C TYR A 356 6.76 15.20 -0.33
N ASN A 357 7.36 14.62 0.72
CA ASN A 357 7.25 15.09 2.12
C ASN A 357 8.61 15.54 2.68
N ALA A 358 9.50 16.05 1.83
CA ALA A 358 10.86 16.44 2.19
C ALA A 358 11.65 15.31 2.89
N GLN A 359 11.37 14.05 2.53
CA GLN A 359 11.94 12.89 3.21
C GLN A 359 13.47 12.91 3.10
N GLY A 360 14.14 12.92 4.24
CA GLY A 360 15.60 12.93 4.30
C GLY A 360 16.28 14.25 3.93
N LEU A 361 15.53 15.33 3.67
CA LEU A 361 16.11 16.64 3.31
C LEU A 361 16.54 17.48 4.53
N GLY A 362 16.17 17.08 5.74
CA GLY A 362 16.42 17.85 6.96
C GLY A 362 15.57 19.13 7.03
N SER A 363 15.98 20.12 7.83
CA SER A 363 15.23 21.38 8.02
C SER A 363 15.49 22.44 6.95
N ASN A 364 16.50 22.26 6.10
CA ASN A 364 16.86 23.21 5.05
C ASN A 364 16.10 22.89 3.76
N HIS A 365 14.78 23.08 3.78
CA HIS A 365 13.92 22.97 2.61
C HIS A 365 12.82 24.04 2.68
N GLU A 366 12.26 24.37 1.53
CA GLU A 366 11.16 25.31 1.35
C GLU A 366 9.94 24.56 0.82
N LEU A 367 8.76 24.96 1.27
CA LEU A 367 7.48 24.40 0.84
C LEU A 367 6.67 25.52 0.19
N LEU A 368 6.35 25.35 -1.09
CA LEU A 368 5.37 26.19 -1.77
C LEU A 368 4.04 25.46 -1.79
N LEU A 369 2.95 26.19 -1.52
CA LEU A 369 1.61 25.63 -1.36
C LEU A 369 0.57 26.46 -2.13
N ARG A 370 -0.22 25.78 -2.95
CA ARG A 370 -1.46 26.30 -3.54
C ARG A 370 -2.61 25.37 -3.18
N CYS A 371 -3.70 25.93 -2.69
CA CYS A 371 -4.87 25.15 -2.31
C CYS A 371 -6.14 25.87 -2.75
N THR A 372 -6.91 25.19 -3.59
CA THR A 372 -8.27 25.60 -3.95
C THR A 372 -9.24 24.63 -3.29
N LYS A 373 -9.91 25.10 -2.23
CA LYS A 373 -10.75 24.26 -1.37
C LYS A 373 -11.75 23.44 -2.21
N GLY A 374 -11.69 22.11 -2.05
CA GLY A 374 -12.59 21.19 -2.72
C GLY A 374 -12.29 20.92 -4.19
N GLN A 375 -11.18 21.46 -4.73
CA GLN A 375 -10.77 21.26 -6.12
C GLN A 375 -9.37 20.64 -6.18
N GLU A 376 -8.37 21.34 -5.65
CA GLU A 376 -6.98 20.93 -5.77
C GLU A 376 -6.14 21.35 -4.55
N TYR A 377 -5.08 20.57 -4.32
CA TYR A 377 -4.02 20.89 -3.38
C TYR A 377 -2.68 20.56 -4.03
N ILE A 378 -1.81 21.56 -4.14
CA ILE A 378 -0.49 21.46 -4.75
C ILE A 378 0.55 21.87 -3.72
N LYS A 379 1.55 21.01 -3.56
CA LYS A 379 2.73 21.28 -2.75
C LYS A 379 3.98 20.97 -3.55
N ALA A 380 4.88 21.94 -3.63
CA ALA A 380 6.24 21.75 -4.14
C ALA A 380 7.24 21.80 -2.99
N VAL A 381 8.18 20.86 -2.99
CA VAL A 381 9.30 20.80 -2.03
C VAL A 381 10.56 21.26 -2.74
N LEU A 382 11.16 22.34 -2.25
CA LEU A 382 12.37 22.94 -2.81
C LEU A 382 13.54 22.78 -1.83
N GLN A 383 14.74 22.57 -2.35
CA GLN A 383 15.98 22.66 -1.59
C GLN A 383 17.05 23.34 -2.44
N ASN A 384 17.69 24.38 -1.91
CA ASN A 384 18.71 25.17 -2.60
C ASN A 384 18.24 25.68 -3.99
N GLY A 385 16.97 26.08 -4.08
CA GLY A 385 16.36 26.54 -5.32
C GLY A 385 16.01 25.45 -6.32
N ARG A 386 16.11 24.15 -6.01
CA ARG A 386 15.76 23.05 -6.92
C ARG A 386 14.55 22.27 -6.40
N MET A 387 13.69 21.80 -7.29
CA MET A 387 12.55 20.96 -6.92
C MET A 387 13.03 19.55 -6.57
N MET A 388 12.65 19.11 -5.37
CA MET A 388 13.01 17.80 -4.83
C MET A 388 11.83 16.84 -4.80
N GLY A 389 10.60 17.35 -4.77
CA GLY A 389 9.40 16.53 -4.78
C GLY A 389 8.13 17.36 -4.78
N ALA A 390 6.99 16.69 -4.96
CA ALA A 390 5.69 17.34 -4.97
C ALA A 390 4.55 16.41 -4.53
N VAL A 391 3.49 17.03 -4.00
CA VAL A 391 2.18 16.40 -3.79
C VAL A 391 1.16 17.16 -4.63
N LEU A 392 0.50 16.46 -5.54
CA LEU A 392 -0.56 17.01 -6.39
C LEU A 392 -1.85 16.23 -6.10
N ILE A 393 -2.89 16.93 -5.67
CA ILE A 393 -4.19 16.35 -5.34
C ILE A 393 -5.25 17.08 -6.17
N GLY A 394 -6.10 16.34 -6.86
CA GLY A 394 -7.05 16.88 -7.83
C GLY A 394 -6.53 16.80 -9.25
N GLU A 395 -7.24 17.46 -10.17
CA GLU A 395 -6.76 17.64 -11.55
C GLU A 395 -5.96 18.94 -11.58
N THR A 396 -4.63 18.82 -11.47
CA THR A 396 -3.72 19.96 -11.35
C THR A 396 -3.07 20.35 -12.66
N ASP A 397 -2.98 19.41 -13.62
CA ASP A 397 -2.26 19.56 -14.89
C ASP A 397 -0.83 20.09 -14.66
N LEU A 398 -0.08 19.44 -13.75
CA LEU A 398 1.28 19.85 -13.35
C LEU A 398 2.23 18.66 -13.20
N GLU A 399 1.74 17.45 -13.43
CA GLU A 399 2.45 16.21 -13.16
C GLU A 399 3.73 16.09 -13.99
N GLU A 400 3.61 16.31 -15.31
CA GLU A 400 4.71 16.19 -16.26
C GLU A 400 5.74 17.30 -16.03
N THR A 401 5.28 18.54 -15.89
CA THR A 401 6.17 19.67 -15.65
C THR A 401 6.94 19.51 -14.35
N PHE A 402 6.30 19.09 -13.26
CA PHE A 402 6.99 18.89 -11.98
C PHE A 402 7.93 17.69 -12.02
N GLU A 403 7.58 16.61 -12.73
CA GLU A 403 8.49 15.50 -13.01
C GLU A 403 9.75 15.99 -13.74
N ASN A 404 9.60 16.78 -14.80
CA ASN A 404 10.71 17.37 -15.56
C ASN A 404 11.55 18.31 -14.71
N LEU A 405 10.93 19.18 -13.90
CA LEU A 405 11.65 20.10 -13.01
C LEU A 405 12.48 19.35 -11.95
N ILE A 406 11.95 18.25 -11.42
CA ILE A 406 12.66 17.39 -10.48
C ILE A 406 13.82 16.67 -11.18
N LEU A 407 13.61 16.07 -12.35
CA LEU A 407 14.66 15.33 -13.06
C LEU A 407 15.77 16.24 -13.59
N ASN A 408 15.42 17.36 -14.22
CA ASN A 408 16.37 18.33 -14.76
C ASN A 408 17.10 19.12 -13.66
N GLN A 409 16.60 19.05 -12.42
CA GLN A 409 17.17 19.73 -11.27
C GLN A 409 17.34 21.23 -11.54
N MET A 410 16.40 21.90 -12.20
CA MET A 410 16.58 23.30 -12.59
C MET A 410 16.64 24.24 -11.38
N ASN A 411 17.36 25.37 -11.51
CA ASN A 411 17.36 26.39 -10.47
C ASN A 411 16.13 27.32 -10.65
N LEU A 412 15.21 27.20 -9.70
CA LEU A 412 13.92 27.87 -9.63
C LEU A 412 13.91 29.10 -8.71
N SER A 413 15.05 29.50 -8.13
CA SER A 413 15.11 30.65 -7.20
C SER A 413 14.61 31.97 -7.79
N ALA A 414 14.63 32.13 -9.12
CA ALA A 414 14.14 33.33 -9.78
C ALA A 414 12.60 33.45 -9.79
N TYR A 415 11.88 32.32 -9.65
CA TYR A 415 10.43 32.28 -9.73
C TYR A 415 9.76 32.43 -8.36
N GLY A 416 10.36 31.87 -7.30
CA GLY A 416 9.81 31.99 -5.94
C GLY A 416 8.37 31.49 -5.85
N GLU A 417 7.47 32.30 -5.27
CA GLU A 417 6.04 31.98 -5.12
C GLU A 417 5.29 31.95 -6.47
N ASP A 418 5.79 32.66 -7.49
CA ASP A 418 5.17 32.72 -8.82
C ASP A 418 5.14 31.34 -9.51
N LEU A 419 5.97 30.38 -9.05
CA LEU A 419 5.97 28.99 -9.53
C LEU A 419 4.60 28.32 -9.39
N LEU A 420 3.78 28.75 -8.43
CA LEU A 420 2.43 28.21 -8.22
C LEU A 420 1.32 29.21 -8.59
N ASP A 421 1.62 30.37 -9.18
CA ASP A 421 0.59 31.32 -9.59
C ASP A 421 -0.31 30.67 -10.66
N PRO A 422 -1.63 30.52 -10.42
CA PRO A 422 -2.54 29.91 -11.39
C PRO A 422 -2.72 30.73 -12.68
N ASN A 423 -2.25 31.97 -12.72
CA ASN A 423 -2.29 32.81 -13.93
C ASN A 423 -1.02 32.69 -14.79
N ILE A 424 -0.02 31.95 -14.32
CA ILE A 424 1.20 31.66 -15.05
C ILE A 424 1.11 30.23 -15.56
N ASP A 425 1.13 30.08 -16.88
CA ASP A 425 1.23 28.77 -17.50
C ASP A 425 2.69 28.32 -17.41
N ILE A 426 3.00 27.51 -16.40
CA ILE A 426 4.38 27.07 -16.15
C ILE A 426 4.82 26.03 -17.19
N GLU A 427 3.88 25.33 -17.83
CA GLU A 427 4.18 24.33 -18.87
C GLU A 427 4.88 25.03 -20.04
N ASP A 428 4.34 26.17 -20.49
CA ASP A 428 4.93 27.00 -21.56
C ASP A 428 6.38 27.47 -21.29
N TYR A 429 6.80 27.54 -20.01
CA TYR A 429 8.16 27.96 -19.63
C TYR A 429 9.15 26.80 -19.54
N PHE A 430 8.66 25.57 -19.35
CA PHE A 430 9.48 24.43 -18.92
C PHE A 430 9.33 23.17 -19.77
N ASP A 431 8.47 23.18 -20.78
CA ASP A 431 8.37 22.15 -21.83
C ASP A 431 9.57 22.08 -22.79
#